data_AF-A0A0W0VC81-F1
#
_entry.id   AF-A0A0W0VC81-F1
#
_cell.length_a   1.000
_cell.length_b   1.000
_cell.length_c   1.000
_cell.angle_alpha   90.00
_cell.angle_beta   90.00
_cell.angle_gamma   90.00
#
_symmetry.space_group_name_H-M   'P 1'
#
loop_
_entity.id
_entity.type
_entity.pdbx_description
1 polymer ?
#
loop_
_entity_poly.entity_id
_entity_poly.type
_entity_poly.pdbx_seq_one_letter_code
_entity_poly.pdbx_strand_id
1 'polypeptide(L)'
;MSETIIAIENCRKSFKKASDQDLLVLEDVNFQLKEGEIVAMLGKSGSGKSTLLRIIAGLVPPSAGTITYRGKPVTGPVPGIAMVFQSFALMPWLTVLENVELGLEAQGVNREERRRRAIEAIDTIGLDGFESAFPKELSGGMRQRVGFARALVINPDVLLMDEPFSALDVLTAENLKSDLLELWKEKKTNTNGILLVTHNIEEAATLADRIVIFGSDPGYIRAELQVTLPQPRDSGTPEFRDLVDKIYKLMTTGPKEKAKRAQRQWQIGLGYRLPDVEPSELSGLIETMKSFEERIDLPELADELMMNIDDLFPILETLEILGFAKVSDGDIQLSELGKQFSEADLQARKQLFARCLLEKVPLARYIRRVLDEKFGHRVSEERFLSKLEDYLSEKEADRVLRTMIDWGRYAEIFAYDFNTGILSLENPGNHE
;
A
#
# COMPACT_ATOMS: atom_id res chain seq x y z
N MET A 1 12.97 -18.42 -25.14
CA MET A 1 12.00 -17.40 -24.69
C MET A 1 11.39 -17.96 -23.42
N SER A 2 11.40 -17.21 -22.31
CA SER A 2 10.77 -17.68 -21.07
C SER A 2 9.26 -17.84 -21.28
N GLU A 3 8.70 -18.93 -20.77
CA GLU A 3 7.28 -19.23 -20.88
C GLU A 3 6.47 -18.30 -19.98
N THR A 4 5.29 -17.88 -20.43
CA THR A 4 4.39 -17.04 -19.62
C THR A 4 3.56 -17.92 -18.69
N ILE A 5 3.71 -17.74 -17.38
CA ILE A 5 2.98 -18.49 -16.37
C ILE A 5 1.64 -17.83 -16.07
N ILE A 6 1.60 -16.50 -15.93
CA ILE A 6 0.35 -15.74 -15.77
C ILE A 6 0.26 -14.71 -16.88
N ALA A 7 -0.92 -14.61 -17.51
CA ALA A 7 -1.23 -13.51 -18.41
C ALA A 7 -2.58 -12.88 -18.05
N ILE A 8 -2.61 -11.55 -18.05
CA ILE A 8 -3.75 -10.71 -17.76
C ILE A 8 -3.97 -9.82 -18.97
N GLU A 9 -5.18 -9.86 -19.53
CA GLU A 9 -5.55 -9.07 -20.70
C GLU A 9 -6.80 -8.24 -20.38
N ASN A 10 -6.66 -6.92 -20.52
CA ASN A 10 -7.71 -5.91 -20.35
C ASN A 10 -8.52 -6.08 -19.05
N CYS A 11 -7.85 -6.43 -17.96
CA CYS A 11 -8.53 -6.71 -16.69
C CYS A 11 -9.15 -5.42 -16.12
N ARG A 12 -10.44 -5.52 -15.79
CA ARG A 12 -11.21 -4.47 -15.16
C ARG A 12 -11.87 -5.01 -13.90
N LYS A 13 -11.87 -4.25 -12.82
CA LYS A 13 -12.58 -4.59 -11.60
C LYS A 13 -13.37 -3.41 -11.08
N SER A 14 -14.68 -3.61 -10.95
CA SER A 14 -15.60 -2.76 -10.21
C SER A 14 -16.20 -3.53 -9.03
N PHE A 15 -16.45 -2.82 -7.93
CA PHE A 15 -17.24 -3.35 -6.82
C PHE A 15 -18.60 -2.64 -6.80
N LYS A 16 -19.67 -3.44 -6.73
CA LYS A 16 -21.02 -2.93 -6.57
C LYS A 16 -21.16 -2.34 -5.18
N LYS A 17 -21.81 -1.19 -5.09
CA LYS A 17 -22.11 -0.50 -3.83
C LYS A 17 -23.61 -0.44 -3.59
N ALA A 18 -23.98 -0.07 -2.37
CA ALA A 18 -25.39 0.19 -2.02
C ALA A 18 -25.93 1.45 -2.72
N SER A 19 -25.04 2.37 -3.13
CA SER A 19 -25.34 3.51 -4.00
C SER A 19 -25.32 3.10 -5.48
N ASP A 20 -25.99 3.88 -6.33
CA ASP A 20 -26.15 3.61 -7.77
C ASP A 20 -24.85 3.83 -8.61
N GLN A 21 -23.68 3.92 -7.96
CA GLN A 21 -22.37 4.09 -8.60
C GLN A 21 -21.40 2.97 -8.22
N ASP A 22 -21.01 2.17 -9.21
CA ASP A 22 -19.96 1.16 -9.08
C ASP A 22 -18.60 1.82 -8.80
N LEU A 23 -17.88 1.31 -7.79
CA LEU A 23 -16.50 1.73 -7.52
C LEU A 23 -15.54 1.01 -8.45
N LEU A 24 -15.03 1.72 -9.45
CA LEU A 24 -14.00 1.22 -10.36
C LEU A 24 -12.63 1.21 -9.66
N VAL A 25 -12.06 0.01 -9.46
CA VAL A 25 -10.78 -0.19 -8.76
C VAL A 25 -9.64 -0.48 -9.74
N LEU A 26 -9.89 -1.25 -10.80
CA LEU A 26 -8.90 -1.56 -11.83
C LEU A 26 -9.47 -1.24 -13.21
N GLU A 27 -8.68 -0.61 -14.07
CA GLU A 27 -9.03 -0.28 -15.45
C GLU A 27 -7.89 -0.65 -16.41
N ASP A 28 -8.21 -1.47 -17.41
CA ASP A 28 -7.32 -1.81 -18.52
C ASP A 28 -5.93 -2.34 -18.11
N VAL A 29 -5.92 -3.26 -17.14
CA VAL A 29 -4.67 -3.85 -16.66
C VAL A 29 -4.25 -4.98 -17.59
N ASN A 30 -3.07 -4.83 -18.20
CA ASN A 30 -2.42 -5.81 -19.06
C ASN A 30 -1.06 -6.19 -18.45
N PHE A 31 -0.88 -7.45 -18.08
CA PHE A 31 0.29 -7.89 -17.31
C PHE A 31 0.66 -9.34 -17.66
N GLN A 32 1.94 -9.65 -17.63
CA GLN A 32 2.42 -11.03 -17.76
C GLN A 32 3.45 -11.31 -16.68
N LEU A 33 3.41 -12.51 -16.10
CA LEU A 33 4.48 -13.08 -15.28
C LEU A 33 5.13 -14.22 -16.07
N LYS A 34 6.44 -14.15 -16.26
CA LYS A 34 7.23 -15.18 -16.94
C LYS A 34 7.85 -16.14 -15.93
N GLU A 35 8.23 -17.30 -16.43
CA GLU A 35 8.98 -18.29 -15.67
C GLU A 35 10.39 -17.81 -15.34
N GLY A 36 10.79 -18.01 -14.09
CA GLY A 36 12.09 -17.66 -13.54
C GLY A 36 12.30 -16.20 -13.20
N GLU A 37 11.24 -15.38 -13.10
CA GLU A 37 11.36 -13.99 -12.62
C GLU A 37 10.62 -13.74 -11.30
N ILE A 38 11.20 -12.85 -10.49
CA ILE A 38 10.52 -12.14 -9.42
C ILE A 38 10.04 -10.80 -9.96
N VAL A 39 8.75 -10.53 -9.85
CA VAL A 39 8.17 -9.25 -10.24
C VAL A 39 7.64 -8.51 -9.02
N ALA A 40 8.05 -7.26 -8.83
CA ALA A 40 7.49 -6.39 -7.81
C ALA A 40 6.49 -5.40 -8.42
N MET A 41 5.31 -5.28 -7.82
CA MET A 41 4.34 -4.23 -8.11
C MET A 41 4.44 -3.14 -7.04
N LEU A 42 4.87 -1.95 -7.47
CA LEU A 42 4.93 -0.74 -6.66
C LEU A 42 3.75 0.18 -6.99
N GLY A 43 3.30 0.97 -6.03
CA GLY A 43 2.27 1.98 -6.23
C GLY A 43 1.69 2.46 -4.91
N LYS A 44 0.96 3.58 -4.94
CA LYS A 44 0.32 4.15 -3.74
C LYS A 44 -0.62 3.17 -3.03
N SER A 45 -0.85 3.38 -1.74
CA SER A 45 -1.89 2.64 -1.02
C SER A 45 -3.25 2.82 -1.70
N GLY A 46 -4.05 1.74 -1.76
CA GLY A 46 -5.37 1.78 -2.42
C GLY A 46 -5.34 1.80 -3.97
N SER A 47 -4.18 1.69 -4.62
CA SER A 47 -4.09 1.66 -6.10
C SER A 47 -4.61 0.37 -6.76
N GLY A 48 -5.08 -0.61 -5.99
CA GLY A 48 -5.69 -1.85 -6.50
C GLY A 48 -4.74 -3.05 -6.62
N LYS A 49 -3.46 -2.94 -6.22
CA LYS A 49 -2.45 -4.03 -6.26
C LYS A 49 -2.93 -5.32 -5.58
N SER A 50 -3.37 -5.24 -4.33
CA SER A 50 -3.90 -6.38 -3.58
C SER A 50 -5.19 -6.95 -4.20
N THR A 51 -5.99 -6.12 -4.85
CA THR A 51 -7.17 -6.59 -5.60
C THR A 51 -6.75 -7.40 -6.82
N LEU A 52 -5.72 -6.95 -7.55
CA LEU A 52 -5.17 -7.68 -8.68
C LEU A 52 -4.57 -9.02 -8.25
N LEU A 53 -3.79 -9.07 -7.15
CA LEU A 53 -3.30 -10.33 -6.59
C LEU A 53 -4.42 -11.32 -6.29
N ARG A 54 -5.51 -10.87 -5.65
CA ARG A 54 -6.68 -11.72 -5.36
C ARG A 54 -7.39 -12.20 -6.63
N ILE A 55 -7.38 -11.41 -7.70
CA ILE A 55 -7.91 -11.83 -9.01
C ILE A 55 -7.02 -12.91 -9.63
N ILE A 56 -5.69 -12.73 -9.60
CA ILE A 56 -4.73 -13.72 -10.10
C ILE A 56 -4.86 -15.05 -9.33
N ALA A 57 -5.02 -14.98 -8.01
CA ALA A 57 -5.24 -16.15 -7.15
C ALA A 57 -6.60 -16.83 -7.38
N GLY A 58 -7.51 -16.21 -8.14
CA GLY A 58 -8.86 -16.71 -8.37
C GLY A 58 -9.80 -16.56 -7.16
N LEU A 59 -9.45 -15.72 -6.18
CA LEU A 59 -10.26 -15.43 -4.99
C LEU A 59 -11.37 -14.42 -5.27
N VAL A 60 -11.15 -13.52 -6.25
CA VAL A 60 -12.11 -12.50 -6.67
C VAL A 60 -12.20 -12.53 -8.19
N PRO A 61 -13.40 -12.64 -8.80
CA PRO A 61 -13.51 -12.58 -10.25
C PRO A 61 -13.31 -11.15 -10.77
N PRO A 62 -12.69 -10.97 -11.95
CA PRO A 62 -12.67 -9.67 -12.61
C PRO A 62 -14.09 -9.28 -13.05
N SER A 63 -14.35 -7.99 -13.22
CA SER A 63 -15.61 -7.50 -13.84
C SER A 63 -15.57 -7.59 -15.37
N ALA A 64 -14.39 -7.49 -15.97
CA ALA A 64 -14.13 -7.74 -17.39
C ALA A 64 -12.65 -8.08 -17.62
N GLY A 65 -12.33 -8.56 -18.82
CA GLY A 65 -10.99 -9.04 -19.18
C GLY A 65 -10.78 -10.51 -18.82
N THR A 66 -9.59 -11.01 -19.13
CA THR A 66 -9.25 -12.43 -18.96
C THR A 66 -7.94 -12.60 -18.20
N ILE A 67 -7.92 -13.58 -17.31
CA ILE A 67 -6.72 -14.00 -16.58
C ILE A 67 -6.49 -15.46 -16.90
N THR A 68 -5.26 -15.79 -17.28
CA THR A 68 -4.85 -17.17 -17.56
C THR A 68 -3.64 -17.56 -16.74
N TYR A 69 -3.61 -18.81 -16.32
CA TYR A 69 -2.50 -19.48 -15.65
C TYR A 69 -2.08 -20.69 -16.50
N ARG A 70 -0.82 -20.71 -16.95
CA ARG A 70 -0.28 -21.67 -17.94
C ARG A 70 -1.24 -21.90 -19.12
N GLY A 71 -1.72 -20.79 -19.69
CA GLY A 71 -2.66 -20.76 -20.81
C GLY A 71 -4.11 -21.15 -20.50
N LYS A 72 -4.44 -21.53 -19.26
CA LYS A 72 -5.80 -21.91 -18.86
C LYS A 72 -6.50 -20.75 -18.15
N PRO A 73 -7.79 -20.46 -18.44
CA PRO A 73 -8.53 -19.41 -17.75
C PRO A 73 -8.60 -19.65 -16.23
N VAL A 74 -8.40 -18.59 -15.46
CA VAL A 74 -8.60 -18.59 -14.00
C VAL A 74 -10.06 -18.28 -13.70
N THR A 75 -10.82 -19.30 -13.29
CA THR A 75 -12.25 -19.17 -12.94
C THR A 75 -12.52 -19.30 -11.44
N GLY A 76 -11.49 -19.56 -10.64
CA GLY A 76 -11.55 -19.79 -9.20
C GLY A 76 -10.15 -20.09 -8.64
N PRO A 77 -10.04 -20.47 -7.36
CA PRO A 77 -8.76 -20.75 -6.72
C PRO A 77 -7.92 -21.77 -7.49
N VAL A 78 -6.67 -21.41 -7.78
CA VAL A 78 -5.76 -22.23 -8.59
C VAL A 78 -4.83 -23.04 -7.67
N PRO A 79 -4.83 -24.39 -7.73
CA PRO A 79 -4.00 -25.21 -6.84
C PRO A 79 -2.48 -24.93 -6.93
N GLY A 80 -2.00 -24.49 -8.09
CA GLY A 80 -0.60 -24.13 -8.33
C GLY A 80 -0.19 -22.74 -7.85
N ILE A 81 -1.10 -21.95 -7.27
CA ILE A 81 -0.82 -20.59 -6.82
C ILE A 81 -1.00 -20.52 -5.30
N ALA A 82 0.05 -20.10 -4.58
CA ALA A 82 -0.02 -19.78 -3.16
C ALA A 82 -0.03 -18.28 -2.95
N MET A 83 -0.69 -17.81 -1.88
CA MET A 83 -0.72 -16.40 -1.50
C MET A 83 -0.28 -16.22 -0.05
N VAL A 84 0.69 -15.32 0.17
CA VAL A 84 1.08 -14.78 1.47
C VAL A 84 0.38 -13.43 1.63
N PHE A 85 -0.42 -13.30 2.69
CA PHE A 85 -1.23 -12.12 2.97
C PHE A 85 -0.48 -11.12 3.87
N GLN A 86 -0.84 -9.84 3.76
CA GLN A 86 -0.32 -8.75 4.60
C GLN A 86 -0.60 -8.99 6.10
N SER A 87 -1.83 -9.38 6.44
CA SER A 87 -2.11 -9.96 7.76
C SER A 87 -1.62 -11.40 7.74
N PHE A 88 -0.85 -11.84 8.75
CA PHE A 88 -0.34 -13.22 8.88
C PHE A 88 -1.38 -14.30 8.54
N ALA A 89 -2.67 -14.00 8.78
CA ALA A 89 -3.83 -14.81 8.44
C ALA A 89 -3.71 -16.25 8.98
N LEU A 90 -2.97 -16.42 10.07
CA LEU A 90 -2.85 -17.68 10.80
C LEU A 90 -4.12 -17.92 11.58
N MET A 91 -4.52 -19.19 11.69
CA MET A 91 -5.64 -19.60 12.53
C MET A 91 -5.15 -19.55 13.98
N PRO A 92 -5.69 -18.65 14.83
CA PRO A 92 -5.15 -18.40 16.16
C PRO A 92 -5.39 -19.56 17.15
N TRP A 93 -6.30 -20.47 16.82
CA TRP A 93 -6.61 -21.68 17.60
C TRP A 93 -5.86 -22.93 17.12
N LEU A 94 -5.06 -22.83 16.06
CA LEU A 94 -4.21 -23.91 15.58
C LEU A 94 -2.76 -23.65 15.98
N THR A 95 -2.00 -24.70 16.21
CA THR A 95 -0.55 -24.67 16.40
C THR A 95 0.17 -24.28 15.10
N VAL A 96 1.48 -24.00 15.17
CA VAL A 96 2.32 -23.76 13.99
C VAL A 96 2.23 -24.92 13.02
N LEU A 97 2.41 -26.16 13.49
CA LEU A 97 2.33 -27.37 12.68
C LEU A 97 0.98 -27.47 11.96
N GLU A 98 -0.11 -27.32 12.70
CA GLU A 98 -1.46 -27.39 12.15
C GLU A 98 -1.73 -26.28 11.13
N ASN A 99 -1.24 -25.05 11.37
CA ASN A 99 -1.34 -23.96 10.41
C ASN A 99 -0.65 -24.28 9.08
N VAL A 100 0.53 -24.90 9.13
CA VAL A 100 1.28 -25.30 7.93
C VAL A 100 0.61 -26.49 7.24
N GLU A 101 0.05 -27.45 7.98
CA GLU A 101 -0.63 -28.62 7.42
C GLU A 101 -1.93 -28.28 6.63
N LEU A 102 -2.58 -27.14 6.91
CA LEU A 102 -3.87 -26.75 6.33
C LEU A 102 -3.93 -26.86 4.80
N GLY A 103 -2.92 -26.36 4.10
CA GLY A 103 -2.89 -26.36 2.64
C GLY A 103 -2.84 -27.78 2.07
N LEU A 104 -2.03 -28.65 2.69
CA LEU A 104 -1.94 -30.05 2.30
C LEU A 104 -3.20 -30.84 2.69
N GLU A 105 -3.85 -30.47 3.79
CA GLU A 105 -5.13 -31.05 4.21
C GLU A 105 -6.21 -30.83 3.16
N ALA A 106 -6.33 -29.59 2.68
CA ALA A 106 -7.27 -29.22 1.64
C ALA A 106 -6.99 -29.95 0.30
N GLN A 107 -5.73 -30.31 0.04
CA GLN A 107 -5.34 -31.14 -1.11
C GLN A 107 -5.57 -32.64 -0.90
N GLY A 108 -6.05 -33.07 0.27
CA GLY A 108 -6.31 -34.48 0.59
C GLY A 108 -5.05 -35.31 0.85
N VAL A 109 -3.91 -34.68 1.17
CA VAL A 109 -2.68 -35.40 1.50
C VAL A 109 -2.89 -36.18 2.81
N ASN A 110 -2.37 -37.41 2.88
CA ASN A 110 -2.52 -38.25 4.07
C ASN A 110 -1.80 -37.62 5.30
N ARG A 111 -2.30 -37.91 6.50
CA ARG A 111 -1.86 -37.24 7.74
C ARG A 111 -0.35 -37.39 8.03
N GLU A 112 0.22 -38.57 7.81
CA GLU A 112 1.64 -38.81 8.10
C GLU A 112 2.54 -38.00 7.16
N GLU A 113 2.22 -38.01 5.87
CA GLU A 113 2.95 -37.25 4.87
C GLU A 113 2.75 -35.74 5.03
N ARG A 114 1.55 -35.29 5.42
CA ARG A 114 1.29 -33.89 5.76
C ARG A 114 2.21 -33.41 6.86
N ARG A 115 2.25 -34.15 7.95
CA ARG A 115 3.08 -33.83 9.11
C ARG A 115 4.56 -33.80 8.75
N ARG A 116 5.04 -34.78 8.00
CA ARG A 116 6.44 -34.85 7.55
C ARG A 116 6.83 -33.61 6.75
N ARG A 117 6.03 -33.24 5.74
CA ARG A 117 6.27 -32.05 4.90
C ARG A 117 6.16 -30.75 5.69
N ALA A 118 5.20 -30.66 6.60
CA ALA A 118 5.02 -29.47 7.42
C ALA A 118 6.22 -29.23 8.34
N ILE A 119 6.76 -30.28 8.98
CA ILE A 119 7.99 -30.19 9.77
C ILE A 119 9.17 -29.73 8.90
N GLU A 120 9.37 -30.37 7.75
CA GLU A 120 10.45 -29.99 6.81
C GLU A 120 10.35 -28.51 6.35
N ALA A 121 9.13 -28.02 6.12
CA ALA A 121 8.89 -26.62 5.78
C ALA A 121 9.14 -25.67 6.97
N ILE A 122 8.82 -26.08 8.20
CA ILE A 122 9.09 -25.32 9.44
C ILE A 122 10.59 -25.25 9.71
N ASP A 123 11.33 -26.33 9.48
CA ASP A 123 12.79 -26.36 9.62
C ASP A 123 13.45 -25.44 8.59
N THR A 124 12.94 -25.44 7.34
CA THR A 124 13.45 -24.60 6.25
C THR A 124 13.35 -23.10 6.55
N ILE A 125 12.36 -22.67 7.34
CA ILE A 125 12.21 -21.27 7.76
C ILE A 125 12.87 -20.96 9.11
N GLY A 126 13.60 -21.92 9.71
CA GLY A 126 14.30 -21.78 10.99
C GLY A 126 13.38 -21.64 12.20
N LEU A 127 12.27 -22.37 12.24
CA LEU A 127 11.35 -22.42 13.38
C LEU A 127 11.29 -23.81 14.04
N ASP A 128 12.39 -24.57 13.98
CA ASP A 128 12.52 -25.84 14.67
C ASP A 128 12.26 -25.68 16.18
N GLY A 129 11.48 -26.59 16.76
CA GLY A 129 11.07 -26.55 18.18
C GLY A 129 9.86 -25.67 18.50
N PHE A 130 9.30 -24.94 17.52
CA PHE A 130 8.07 -24.16 17.68
C PHE A 130 6.82 -24.81 17.08
N GLU A 131 6.89 -26.07 16.64
CA GLU A 131 5.82 -26.77 15.93
C GLU A 131 4.51 -26.81 16.75
N SER A 132 4.64 -26.90 18.07
CA SER A 132 3.51 -26.98 19.00
C SER A 132 3.02 -25.62 19.54
N ALA A 133 3.73 -24.53 19.22
CA ALA A 133 3.35 -23.20 19.68
C ALA A 133 2.09 -22.68 18.96
N PHE A 134 1.31 -21.86 19.64
CA PHE A 134 0.19 -21.12 19.06
C PHE A 134 0.66 -19.75 18.53
N PRO A 135 -0.01 -19.15 17.52
CA PRO A 135 0.38 -17.86 16.94
C PRO A 135 0.54 -16.71 17.93
N LYS A 136 -0.17 -16.74 19.06
CA LYS A 136 -0.08 -15.75 20.14
C LYS A 136 1.22 -15.83 20.94
N GLU A 137 1.94 -16.95 20.88
CA GLU A 137 3.20 -17.20 21.56
C GLU A 137 4.42 -16.80 20.71
N LEU A 138 4.17 -16.39 19.46
CA LEU A 138 5.19 -16.05 18.47
C LEU A 138 5.38 -14.53 18.36
N SER A 139 6.58 -14.10 17.98
CA SER A 139 6.82 -12.72 17.53
C SER A 139 6.15 -12.45 16.18
N GLY A 140 6.10 -11.18 15.75
CA GLY A 140 5.60 -10.81 14.41
C GLY A 140 6.36 -11.51 13.28
N GLY A 141 7.70 -11.49 13.35
CA GLY A 141 8.57 -12.18 12.40
C GLY A 141 8.33 -13.68 12.35
N MET A 142 8.19 -14.32 13.51
CA MET A 142 7.90 -15.75 13.60
C MET A 142 6.54 -16.08 12.98
N ARG A 143 5.49 -15.29 13.25
CA ARG A 143 4.18 -15.48 12.59
C ARG A 143 4.29 -15.34 11.08
N GLN A 144 5.07 -14.40 10.58
CA GLN A 144 5.28 -14.25 9.15
C GLN A 144 5.99 -15.47 8.55
N ARG A 145 7.07 -15.95 9.19
CA ARG A 145 7.77 -17.17 8.81
C ARG A 145 6.81 -18.37 8.71
N VAL A 146 5.92 -18.56 9.69
CA VAL A 146 4.87 -19.60 9.62
C VAL A 146 3.95 -19.41 8.40
N GLY A 147 3.58 -18.17 8.08
CA GLY A 147 2.82 -17.84 6.87
C GLY A 147 3.55 -18.24 5.58
N PHE A 148 4.86 -18.03 5.51
CA PHE A 148 5.71 -18.49 4.41
C PHE A 148 5.76 -20.02 4.34
N ALA A 149 6.02 -20.73 5.45
CA ALA A 149 6.01 -22.20 5.45
C ALA A 149 4.67 -22.76 4.97
N ARG A 150 3.54 -22.21 5.43
CA ARG A 150 2.21 -22.60 4.96
C ARG A 150 2.01 -22.41 3.45
N ALA A 151 2.58 -21.36 2.88
CA ALA A 151 2.50 -21.10 1.43
C ALA A 151 3.44 -22.03 0.64
N LEU A 152 4.64 -22.29 1.15
CA LEU A 152 5.68 -23.06 0.44
C LEU A 152 5.48 -24.58 0.55
N VAL A 153 4.88 -25.08 1.63
CA VAL A 153 4.72 -26.53 1.87
C VAL A 153 3.91 -27.24 0.78
N ILE A 154 3.01 -26.52 0.10
CA ILE A 154 2.22 -27.06 -1.02
C ILE A 154 2.99 -27.09 -2.35
N ASN A 155 4.26 -26.67 -2.37
CA ASN A 155 5.11 -26.55 -3.56
C ASN A 155 4.42 -25.78 -4.70
N PRO A 156 4.06 -24.51 -4.48
CA PRO A 156 3.34 -23.72 -5.47
C PRO A 156 4.20 -23.47 -6.70
N ASP A 157 3.56 -23.37 -7.87
CA ASP A 157 4.19 -22.95 -9.12
C ASP A 157 4.37 -21.43 -9.16
N VAL A 158 3.43 -20.67 -8.57
CA VAL A 158 3.53 -19.22 -8.39
C VAL A 158 3.31 -18.84 -6.94
N LEU A 159 4.20 -18.02 -6.40
CA LEU A 159 4.05 -17.40 -5.08
C LEU A 159 3.62 -15.95 -5.22
N LEU A 160 2.44 -15.63 -4.70
CA LEU A 160 1.91 -14.28 -4.61
C LEU A 160 2.15 -13.75 -3.20
N MET A 161 2.65 -12.53 -3.07
CA MET A 161 2.91 -11.92 -1.77
C MET A 161 2.35 -10.51 -1.71
N ASP A 162 1.49 -10.23 -0.73
CA ASP A 162 0.84 -8.94 -0.53
C ASP A 162 1.44 -8.27 0.71
N GLU A 163 2.38 -7.34 0.52
CA GLU A 163 3.14 -6.66 1.57
C GLU A 163 3.71 -7.60 2.66
N PRO A 164 4.48 -8.63 2.28
CA PRO A 164 4.88 -9.69 3.19
C PRO A 164 5.88 -9.25 4.28
N PHE A 165 6.45 -8.05 4.20
CA PHE A 165 7.44 -7.56 5.18
C PHE A 165 7.02 -6.28 5.92
N SER A 166 5.87 -5.68 5.60
CA SER A 166 5.49 -4.36 6.12
C SER A 166 5.22 -4.32 7.63
N ALA A 167 4.77 -5.44 8.21
CA ALA A 167 4.46 -5.56 9.64
C ALA A 167 5.65 -5.96 10.52
N LEU A 168 6.88 -5.93 9.99
CA LEU A 168 8.09 -6.42 10.66
C LEU A 168 9.04 -5.27 10.98
N ASP A 169 9.82 -5.44 12.05
CA ASP A 169 10.97 -4.57 12.29
C ASP A 169 12.04 -4.76 11.20
N VAL A 170 12.88 -3.74 11.01
CA VAL A 170 13.86 -3.64 9.92
C VAL A 170 14.75 -4.89 9.84
N LEU A 171 15.34 -5.32 10.95
CA LEU A 171 16.28 -6.45 10.97
C LEU A 171 15.57 -7.78 10.65
N THR A 172 14.38 -7.98 11.21
CA THR A 172 13.57 -9.16 10.91
C THR A 172 13.15 -9.22 9.43
N ALA A 173 12.78 -8.07 8.84
CA ALA A 173 12.44 -7.96 7.43
C ALA A 173 13.66 -8.28 6.53
N GLU A 174 14.84 -7.76 6.85
CA GLU A 174 16.08 -8.04 6.10
C GLU A 174 16.45 -9.52 6.09
N ASN A 175 16.36 -10.18 7.25
CA ASN A 175 16.62 -11.61 7.36
C ASN A 175 15.63 -12.41 6.50
N LEU A 176 14.33 -12.09 6.57
CA LEU A 176 13.31 -12.78 5.78
C LEU A 176 13.43 -12.55 4.27
N LYS A 177 13.84 -11.36 3.83
CA LYS A 177 14.16 -11.08 2.42
C LYS A 177 15.31 -11.95 1.93
N SER A 178 16.35 -12.08 2.75
CA SER A 178 17.53 -12.90 2.45
C SER A 178 17.17 -14.38 2.35
N ASP A 179 16.39 -14.89 3.31
CA ASP A 179 15.90 -16.27 3.32
C ASP A 179 15.07 -16.58 2.06
N LEU A 180 14.15 -15.67 1.67
CA LEU A 180 13.36 -15.82 0.45
C LEU A 180 14.23 -15.89 -0.81
N LEU A 181 15.24 -15.01 -0.91
CA LEU A 181 16.16 -15.00 -2.04
C LEU A 181 17.01 -16.27 -2.11
N GLU A 182 17.44 -16.80 -0.96
CA GLU A 182 18.18 -18.05 -0.91
C GLU A 182 17.30 -19.21 -1.41
N LEU A 183 16.08 -19.35 -0.89
CA LEU A 183 15.12 -20.38 -1.32
C LEU A 183 14.82 -20.31 -2.82
N TRP A 184 14.68 -19.09 -3.35
CA TRP A 184 14.46 -18.85 -4.77
C TRP A 184 15.67 -19.24 -5.62
N LYS A 185 16.87 -18.79 -5.26
CA LYS A 185 18.11 -19.04 -6.04
C LYS A 185 18.49 -20.51 -6.05
N GLU A 186 18.35 -21.18 -4.92
CA GLU A 186 18.72 -22.60 -4.78
C GLU A 186 17.69 -23.55 -5.39
N LYS A 187 16.54 -23.03 -5.85
CA LYS A 187 15.43 -23.82 -6.36
C LYS A 187 15.01 -24.92 -5.38
N LYS A 188 15.07 -24.60 -4.07
CA LYS A 188 14.62 -25.47 -2.98
C LYS A 188 13.11 -25.73 -3.03
N THR A 189 12.37 -24.93 -3.80
CA THR A 189 10.92 -25.06 -4.03
C THR A 189 10.64 -25.18 -5.53
N ASN A 190 9.49 -25.77 -5.88
CA ASN A 190 9.01 -25.80 -7.27
C ASN A 190 8.38 -24.47 -7.73
N THR A 191 8.72 -23.36 -7.06
CA THR A 191 8.21 -22.03 -7.40
C THR A 191 8.92 -21.55 -8.67
N ASN A 192 8.13 -21.31 -9.72
CA ASN A 192 8.62 -20.88 -11.02
C ASN A 192 8.38 -19.38 -11.28
N GLY A 193 7.60 -18.70 -10.44
CA GLY A 193 7.42 -17.25 -10.52
C GLY A 193 7.01 -16.66 -9.18
N ILE A 194 7.49 -15.45 -8.88
CA ILE A 194 7.10 -14.70 -7.69
C ILE A 194 6.51 -13.37 -8.11
N LEU A 195 5.35 -13.02 -7.55
CA LEU A 195 4.74 -11.71 -7.71
C LEU A 195 4.53 -11.07 -6.34
N LEU A 196 5.30 -10.03 -6.10
CA LEU A 196 5.36 -9.30 -4.85
C LEU A 196 4.65 -7.95 -5.01
N VAL A 197 3.73 -7.64 -4.11
CA VAL A 197 3.19 -6.29 -3.95
C VAL A 197 3.86 -5.67 -2.74
N THR A 198 4.46 -4.51 -2.94
CA THR A 198 5.05 -3.72 -1.86
C THR A 198 4.84 -2.23 -2.15
N HIS A 199 4.95 -1.42 -1.10
CA HIS A 199 5.10 0.02 -1.24
C HIS A 199 6.55 0.47 -0.99
N ASN A 200 7.45 -0.45 -0.59
CA ASN A 200 8.84 -0.15 -0.31
C ASN A 200 9.72 -0.26 -1.57
N ILE A 201 10.38 0.84 -1.96
CA ILE A 201 11.19 0.90 -3.18
C ILE A 201 12.45 0.04 -3.06
N GLU A 202 13.14 0.09 -1.92
CA GLU A 202 14.37 -0.68 -1.71
C GLU A 202 14.11 -2.19 -1.72
N GLU A 203 12.99 -2.63 -1.16
CA GLU A 203 12.54 -4.02 -1.22
C GLU A 203 12.35 -4.48 -2.66
N ALA A 204 11.63 -3.69 -3.47
CA ALA A 204 11.44 -4.00 -4.89
C ALA A 204 12.78 -4.00 -5.65
N ALA A 205 13.65 -3.02 -5.39
CA ALA A 205 14.98 -2.92 -5.98
C ALA A 205 15.90 -4.08 -5.56
N THR A 206 15.75 -4.61 -4.35
CA THR A 206 16.54 -5.73 -3.82
C THR A 206 16.07 -7.06 -4.38
N LEU A 207 14.75 -7.30 -4.44
CA LEU A 207 14.19 -8.61 -4.72
C LEU A 207 13.89 -8.84 -6.21
N ALA A 208 13.37 -7.85 -6.92
CA ALA A 208 12.69 -8.09 -8.20
C ALA A 208 13.64 -8.08 -9.41
N ASP A 209 13.39 -8.93 -10.39
CA ASP A 209 13.99 -8.86 -11.72
C ASP A 209 13.28 -7.84 -12.61
N ARG A 210 12.01 -7.55 -12.30
CA ARG A 210 11.20 -6.55 -12.98
C ARG A 210 10.26 -5.85 -12.00
N ILE A 211 10.15 -4.54 -12.15
CA ILE A 211 9.32 -3.68 -11.30
C ILE A 211 8.22 -3.07 -12.16
N VAL A 212 6.97 -3.20 -11.72
CA VAL A 212 5.78 -2.65 -12.36
C VAL A 212 5.21 -1.56 -11.47
N ILE A 213 5.01 -0.37 -12.03
CA ILE A 213 4.51 0.79 -11.30
C ILE A 213 3.03 0.98 -11.59
N PHE A 214 2.22 0.94 -10.53
CA PHE A 214 0.77 1.13 -10.54
C PHE A 214 0.40 2.60 -10.34
N GLY A 215 -0.41 3.13 -11.25
CA GLY A 215 -1.18 4.35 -11.02
C GLY A 215 -2.38 4.11 -10.12
N SER A 216 -2.99 5.19 -9.61
CA SER A 216 -4.18 5.16 -8.75
C SER A 216 -5.38 5.85 -9.42
N ASP A 217 -6.58 5.49 -8.95
CA ASP A 217 -7.88 6.09 -9.25
C ASP A 217 -8.26 6.22 -10.75
N PRO A 218 -8.56 5.10 -11.44
CA PRO A 218 -8.47 3.70 -11.02
C PRO A 218 -7.06 3.12 -11.17
N GLY A 219 -6.83 1.91 -10.66
CA GLY A 219 -5.56 1.20 -10.81
C GLY A 219 -5.26 0.78 -12.25
N TYR A 220 -4.06 1.11 -12.74
CA TYR A 220 -3.54 0.73 -14.06
C TYR A 220 -2.00 0.61 -14.02
N ILE A 221 -1.42 -0.10 -14.98
CA ILE A 221 0.05 -0.19 -15.12
C ILE A 221 0.54 1.06 -15.84
N ARG A 222 1.36 1.85 -15.14
CA ARG A 222 1.86 3.14 -15.60
C ARG A 222 3.23 3.04 -16.25
N ALA A 223 4.09 2.19 -15.70
CA ALA A 223 5.43 1.97 -16.21
C ALA A 223 5.92 0.58 -15.80
N GLU A 224 6.88 0.06 -16.56
CA GLU A 224 7.63 -1.14 -16.20
C GLU A 224 9.12 -0.84 -16.30
N LEU A 225 9.89 -1.40 -15.37
CA LEU A 225 11.33 -1.26 -15.28
C LEU A 225 11.95 -2.65 -15.12
N GLN A 226 12.86 -3.01 -16.02
CA GLN A 226 13.69 -4.19 -15.85
C GLN A 226 14.88 -3.88 -14.95
N VAL A 227 15.15 -4.74 -13.96
CA VAL A 227 16.29 -4.61 -13.06
C VAL A 227 17.44 -5.44 -13.61
N THR A 228 18.51 -4.76 -14.03
CA THR A 228 19.68 -5.40 -14.66
C THR A 228 20.79 -5.74 -13.66
N LEU A 229 20.67 -5.31 -12.41
CA LEU A 229 21.67 -5.57 -11.37
C LEU A 229 21.66 -7.05 -10.97
N PRO A 230 22.82 -7.73 -10.97
CA PRO A 230 22.91 -9.12 -10.57
C PRO A 230 22.63 -9.29 -9.08
N GLN A 231 22.20 -10.48 -8.71
CA GLN A 231 22.00 -10.89 -7.33
C GLN A 231 23.29 -11.51 -6.75
N PRO A 232 23.62 -11.32 -5.45
CA PRO A 232 22.96 -10.43 -4.48
C PRO A 232 23.22 -8.95 -4.76
N ARG A 233 22.23 -8.11 -4.46
CA ARG A 233 22.32 -6.66 -4.63
C ARG A 233 22.71 -6.02 -3.30
N ASP A 234 23.70 -5.14 -3.34
CA ASP A 234 24.19 -4.41 -2.17
C ASP A 234 23.68 -2.98 -2.21
N SER A 235 22.89 -2.60 -1.20
CA SER A 235 22.29 -1.26 -1.07
C SER A 235 23.32 -0.15 -0.89
N GLY A 236 24.55 -0.49 -0.48
CA GLY A 236 25.65 0.46 -0.37
C GLY A 236 26.25 0.91 -1.71
N THR A 237 25.97 0.20 -2.81
CA THR A 237 26.61 0.46 -4.11
C THR A 237 25.98 1.64 -4.85
N PRO A 238 26.78 2.46 -5.57
CA PRO A 238 26.25 3.56 -6.39
C PRO A 238 25.20 3.09 -7.41
N GLU A 239 25.41 1.93 -8.03
CA GLU A 239 24.51 1.40 -9.05
C GLU A 239 23.14 1.02 -8.47
N PHE A 240 23.09 0.58 -7.20
CA PHE A 240 21.83 0.32 -6.52
C PHE A 240 21.09 1.61 -6.19
N ARG A 241 21.81 2.64 -5.72
CA ARG A 241 21.22 3.97 -5.46
C ARG A 241 20.66 4.59 -6.74
N ASP A 242 21.38 4.50 -7.85
CA ASP A 242 20.90 4.94 -9.17
C ASP A 242 19.60 4.21 -9.59
N LEU A 243 19.48 2.92 -9.26
CA LEU A 243 18.25 2.14 -9.51
C LEU A 243 17.09 2.64 -8.65
N VAL A 244 17.33 2.85 -7.35
CA VAL A 244 16.34 3.39 -6.40
C VAL A 244 15.86 4.77 -6.88
N ASP A 245 16.79 5.67 -7.24
CA ASP A 245 16.48 7.00 -7.78
C ASP A 245 15.65 6.93 -9.06
N LYS A 246 15.95 5.96 -9.94
CA LYS A 246 15.18 5.75 -11.16
C LYS A 246 13.76 5.27 -10.89
N ILE A 247 13.58 4.31 -9.97
CA ILE A 247 12.26 3.84 -9.55
C ILE A 247 11.49 5.00 -8.93
N TYR A 248 12.15 5.75 -8.06
CA TYR A 248 11.60 6.92 -7.41
C TYR A 248 11.09 7.97 -8.40
N LYS A 249 11.93 8.37 -9.36
CA LYS A 249 11.53 9.28 -10.44
C LYS A 249 10.30 8.74 -11.17
N LEU A 250 10.27 7.45 -11.50
CA LEU A 250 9.10 6.85 -12.14
C LEU A 250 7.84 6.84 -11.26
N MET A 251 7.95 6.86 -9.94
CA MET A 251 6.83 6.99 -9.00
C MET A 251 6.31 8.43 -8.92
N THR A 252 7.20 9.43 -8.97
CA THR A 252 6.85 10.86 -8.77
C THR A 252 6.67 11.68 -10.04
N THR A 253 7.23 11.28 -11.17
CA THR A 253 6.92 11.91 -12.46
C THR A 253 5.39 11.92 -12.61
N GLY A 254 4.74 13.01 -12.99
CA GLY A 254 3.32 12.93 -13.39
C GLY A 254 3.18 12.03 -14.63
N PRO A 255 2.08 11.29 -14.86
CA PRO A 255 1.97 10.39 -16.01
C PRO A 255 2.36 11.08 -17.32
N LYS A 256 3.51 10.69 -17.91
CA LYS A 256 4.05 11.26 -19.16
C LYS A 256 3.25 10.87 -20.41
N GLU A 257 2.13 10.13 -20.27
CA GLU A 257 1.15 9.91 -21.34
C GLU A 257 0.05 10.99 -21.36
N LYS A 258 0.44 12.11 -21.99
CA LYS A 258 -0.36 12.96 -22.90
C LYS A 258 -1.77 13.33 -22.47
N ALA A 259 -1.98 14.62 -22.17
CA ALA A 259 -2.75 15.59 -22.98
C ALA A 259 -4.17 15.27 -23.53
N LYS A 260 -4.72 14.07 -23.30
CA LYS A 260 -6.10 13.66 -23.59
C LYS A 260 -6.85 13.30 -22.31
N ARG A 261 -6.17 12.78 -21.28
CA ARG A 261 -6.74 12.66 -19.91
C ARG A 261 -6.76 13.99 -19.16
N ALA A 262 -6.04 15.02 -19.62
CA ALA A 262 -6.07 16.38 -19.07
C ALA A 262 -7.45 17.09 -19.19
N GLN A 263 -8.47 16.46 -19.78
CA GLN A 263 -9.87 16.88 -19.68
C GLN A 263 -10.64 16.24 -18.52
N ARG A 264 -10.11 15.20 -17.87
CA ARG A 264 -10.49 14.83 -16.50
C ARG A 264 -9.53 15.57 -15.58
N GLN A 265 -9.93 16.76 -15.16
CA GLN A 265 -9.29 17.47 -14.05
C GLN A 265 -9.00 16.47 -12.93
N TRP A 266 -7.83 16.57 -12.28
CA TRP A 266 -7.60 16.03 -10.96
C TRP A 266 -8.63 16.64 -9.99
N GLN A 267 -9.85 16.14 -10.03
CA GLN A 267 -10.87 16.47 -9.05
C GLN A 267 -10.77 15.41 -7.98
N ILE A 268 -9.98 15.72 -6.96
CA ILE A 268 -10.13 15.09 -5.65
C ILE A 268 -11.63 15.13 -5.35
N GLY A 269 -12.25 13.95 -5.21
CA GLY A 269 -13.67 13.80 -4.93
C GLY A 269 -13.93 13.62 -3.44
N LEU A 270 -15.20 13.49 -3.06
CA LEU A 270 -15.59 13.15 -1.69
C LEU A 270 -14.99 11.82 -1.21
N GLY A 271 -14.81 10.86 -2.11
CA GLY A 271 -14.24 9.54 -1.83
C GLY A 271 -12.74 9.41 -2.06
N TYR A 272 -12.00 10.52 -2.09
CA TYR A 272 -10.55 10.45 -2.24
C TYR A 272 -9.92 9.86 -0.97
N ARG A 273 -8.98 8.93 -1.13
CA ARG A 273 -8.30 8.24 -0.03
C ARG A 273 -7.20 9.14 0.52
N LEU A 274 -7.53 9.98 1.50
CA LEU A 274 -6.55 10.88 2.13
C LEU A 274 -5.34 10.07 2.65
N PRO A 275 -4.10 10.55 2.42
CA PRO A 275 -2.92 9.95 3.05
C PRO A 275 -3.01 10.08 4.57
N ASP A 276 -2.64 9.02 5.29
CA ASP A 276 -2.66 9.04 6.76
C ASP A 276 -1.40 9.74 7.26
N VAL A 277 -1.50 11.05 7.51
CA VAL A 277 -0.36 11.91 7.86
C VAL A 277 -0.81 12.90 8.93
N GLU A 278 -0.01 13.10 9.96
CA GLU A 278 -0.25 14.11 10.98
C GLU A 278 0.18 15.52 10.51
N PRO A 279 -0.53 16.59 10.89
CA PRO A 279 -0.14 17.96 10.55
C PRO A 279 1.26 18.39 11.08
N SER A 280 1.73 17.74 12.14
CA SER A 280 3.09 17.88 12.69
C SER A 280 4.15 17.42 11.70
N GLU A 281 3.94 16.29 11.02
CA GLU A 281 4.83 15.74 9.99
C GLU A 281 4.95 16.68 8.79
N LEU A 282 3.81 17.25 8.35
CA LEU A 282 3.79 18.25 7.27
C LEU A 282 4.59 19.50 7.65
N SER A 283 4.40 19.98 8.88
CA SER A 283 5.09 21.16 9.39
C SER A 283 6.60 20.93 9.49
N GLY A 284 7.00 19.77 10.01
CA GLY A 284 8.40 19.37 10.10
C GLY A 284 9.06 19.30 8.72
N LEU A 285 8.40 18.66 7.75
CA LEU A 285 8.91 18.54 6.39
C LEU A 285 9.09 19.92 5.71
N ILE A 286 8.09 20.80 5.81
CA ILE A 286 8.18 22.17 5.26
C ILE A 286 9.32 22.97 5.94
N GLU A 287 9.54 22.78 7.23
CA GLU A 287 10.58 23.47 7.99
C GLU A 287 11.98 22.99 7.60
N THR A 288 12.19 21.69 7.44
CA THR A 288 13.46 21.14 6.90
C THR A 288 13.72 21.66 5.48
N MET A 289 12.69 21.67 4.64
CA MET A 289 12.80 22.18 3.27
C MET A 289 13.11 23.68 3.19
N LYS A 290 12.85 24.46 4.24
CA LYS A 290 13.17 25.90 4.29
C LYS A 290 14.66 26.18 4.15
N SER A 291 15.51 25.25 4.61
CA SER A 291 16.96 25.37 4.52
C SER A 291 17.50 25.26 3.09
N PHE A 292 16.66 24.88 2.12
CA PHE A 292 17.01 24.66 0.73
C PHE A 292 16.39 25.76 -0.16
N GLU A 293 17.22 26.48 -0.93
CA GLU A 293 16.80 27.74 -1.57
C GLU A 293 15.77 27.57 -2.69
N GLU A 294 15.81 26.48 -3.47
CA GLU A 294 14.93 26.32 -4.64
C GLU A 294 14.31 24.94 -4.81
N ARG A 295 15.12 23.88 -4.71
CA ARG A 295 14.70 22.48 -4.87
C ARG A 295 15.55 21.58 -3.99
N ILE A 296 14.95 20.48 -3.55
CA ILE A 296 15.67 19.39 -2.89
C ILE A 296 15.31 18.07 -3.57
N ASP A 297 16.31 17.24 -3.78
CA ASP A 297 16.12 15.87 -4.27
C ASP A 297 15.60 14.99 -3.11
N LEU A 298 14.65 14.09 -3.36
CA LEU A 298 14.03 13.33 -2.26
C LEU A 298 15.00 12.43 -1.49
N PRO A 299 15.91 11.67 -2.12
CA PRO A 299 16.98 10.98 -1.42
C PRO A 299 17.73 11.88 -0.43
N GLU A 300 18.13 13.08 -0.86
CA GLU A 300 18.81 14.05 0.01
C GLU A 300 17.91 14.50 1.18
N LEU A 301 16.62 14.73 0.92
CA LEU A 301 15.65 15.07 1.96
C LEU A 301 15.44 13.92 2.97
N ALA A 302 15.41 12.68 2.49
CA ALA A 302 15.25 11.48 3.31
C ALA A 302 16.47 11.27 4.23
N ASP A 303 17.67 11.44 3.70
CA ASP A 303 18.92 11.38 4.45
C ASP A 303 18.97 12.46 5.55
N GLU A 304 18.60 13.70 5.23
CA GLU A 304 18.57 14.82 6.19
C GLU A 304 17.56 14.57 7.33
N LEU A 305 16.43 13.92 7.03
CA LEU A 305 15.40 13.57 8.00
C LEU A 305 15.69 12.27 8.75
N MET A 306 16.68 11.49 8.33
CA MET A 306 16.90 10.10 8.77
C MET A 306 15.61 9.26 8.66
N MET A 307 14.85 9.46 7.58
CA MET A 307 13.59 8.77 7.31
C MET A 307 13.74 7.86 6.08
N ASN A 308 12.94 6.80 6.00
CA ASN A 308 12.85 6.05 4.75
C ASN A 308 12.16 6.92 3.70
N ILE A 309 12.64 6.85 2.46
CA ILE A 309 12.05 7.55 1.31
C ILE A 309 10.55 7.22 1.19
N ASP A 310 10.17 5.97 1.48
CA ASP A 310 8.79 5.51 1.36
C ASP A 310 7.82 6.20 2.33
N ASP A 311 8.31 6.56 3.52
CA ASP A 311 7.55 7.25 4.56
C ASP A 311 7.28 8.72 4.18
N LEU A 312 8.05 9.28 3.25
CA LEU A 312 7.86 10.65 2.78
C LEU A 312 6.74 10.78 1.74
N PHE A 313 6.40 9.72 0.99
CA PHE A 313 5.38 9.83 -0.07
C PHE A 313 4.00 10.29 0.44
N PRO A 314 3.43 9.74 1.53
CA PRO A 314 2.15 10.21 2.05
C PRO A 314 2.19 11.70 2.43
N ILE A 315 3.31 12.15 3.01
CA ILE A 315 3.52 13.54 3.44
C ILE A 315 3.58 14.45 2.21
N LEU A 316 4.38 14.08 1.21
CA LEU A 316 4.53 14.82 -0.04
C LEU A 316 3.24 14.89 -0.85
N GLU A 317 2.50 13.78 -0.93
CA GLU A 317 1.17 13.75 -1.54
C GLU A 317 0.23 14.73 -0.83
N THR A 318 0.26 14.79 0.50
CA THR A 318 -0.53 15.73 1.28
C THR A 318 -0.11 17.19 1.04
N LEU A 319 1.19 17.48 0.98
CA LEU A 319 1.69 18.81 0.64
C LEU A 319 1.27 19.23 -0.77
N GLU A 320 1.25 18.32 -1.73
CA GLU A 320 0.79 18.58 -3.10
C GLU A 320 -0.74 18.81 -3.15
N ILE A 321 -1.53 18.01 -2.44
CA ILE A 321 -2.99 18.18 -2.31
C ILE A 321 -3.34 19.57 -1.76
N LEU A 322 -2.64 19.99 -0.71
CA LEU A 322 -2.87 21.29 -0.05
C LEU A 322 -2.20 22.45 -0.81
N GLY A 323 -1.37 22.15 -1.81
CA GLY A 323 -0.68 23.13 -2.65
C GLY A 323 0.53 23.80 -1.98
N PHE A 324 1.08 23.21 -0.92
CA PHE A 324 2.28 23.69 -0.23
C PHE A 324 3.58 23.29 -0.95
N ALA A 325 3.57 22.19 -1.70
CA ALA A 325 4.73 21.75 -2.48
C ALA A 325 4.32 21.23 -3.86
N LYS A 326 5.30 21.11 -4.75
CA LYS A 326 5.21 20.39 -6.02
C LYS A 326 6.27 19.32 -6.04
N VAL A 327 5.90 18.13 -6.50
CA VAL A 327 6.83 17.01 -6.68
C VAL A 327 6.91 16.69 -8.16
N SER A 328 8.10 16.66 -8.73
CA SER A 328 8.26 16.35 -10.16
C SER A 328 9.63 15.78 -10.47
N ASP A 329 9.65 14.64 -11.18
CA ASP A 329 10.89 14.00 -11.65
C ASP A 329 11.93 13.81 -10.53
N GLY A 330 11.43 13.55 -9.32
CA GLY A 330 12.23 13.31 -8.13
C GLY A 330 12.53 14.54 -7.26
N ASP A 331 12.40 15.73 -7.83
CA ASP A 331 12.62 16.98 -7.10
C ASP A 331 11.36 17.41 -6.36
N ILE A 332 11.57 18.04 -5.20
CA ILE A 332 10.51 18.65 -4.40
C ILE A 332 10.80 20.14 -4.31
N GLN A 333 9.75 20.94 -4.55
CA GLN A 333 9.82 22.39 -4.50
C GLN A 333 8.68 22.95 -3.66
N LEU A 334 8.99 23.76 -2.64
CA LEU A 334 7.97 24.51 -1.92
C LEU A 334 7.31 25.53 -2.86
N SER A 335 5.98 25.59 -2.82
CA SER A 335 5.21 26.64 -3.48
C SER A 335 5.33 27.96 -2.69
N GLU A 336 4.84 29.06 -3.26
CA GLU A 336 4.70 30.32 -2.52
C GLU A 336 3.86 30.16 -1.25
N LEU A 337 2.83 29.30 -1.27
CA LEU A 337 2.04 29.00 -0.07
C LEU A 337 2.85 28.20 0.95
N GLY A 338 3.69 27.26 0.51
CA GLY A 338 4.57 26.49 1.40
C GLY A 338 5.62 27.38 2.07
N LYS A 339 6.19 28.34 1.34
CA LYS A 339 7.11 29.34 1.88
C LYS A 339 6.42 30.25 2.90
N GLN A 340 5.22 30.75 2.59
CA GLN A 340 4.42 31.53 3.55
C GLN A 340 4.09 30.73 4.81
N PHE A 341 3.78 29.44 4.66
CA PHE A 341 3.53 28.55 5.79
C PHE A 341 4.78 28.38 6.67
N SER A 342 5.97 28.23 6.08
CA SER A 342 7.22 28.04 6.84
C SER A 342 7.62 29.30 7.65
N GLU A 343 7.33 30.49 7.12
CA GLU A 343 7.63 31.78 7.77
C GLU A 343 6.55 32.23 8.77
N ALA A 344 5.34 31.69 8.66
CA ALA A 344 4.21 32.04 9.51
C ALA A 344 4.38 31.57 10.96
N ASP A 345 3.83 32.35 11.89
CA ASP A 345 3.63 31.91 13.28
C ASP A 345 2.56 30.80 13.36
N LEU A 346 2.41 30.21 14.55
CA LEU A 346 1.51 29.08 14.75
C LEU A 346 0.05 29.39 14.34
N GLN A 347 -0.44 30.59 14.62
CA GLN A 347 -1.83 30.94 14.33
C GLN A 347 -2.04 31.16 12.83
N ALA A 348 -1.10 31.85 12.18
CA ALA A 348 -1.12 32.06 10.74
C ALA A 348 -0.97 30.74 9.96
N ARG A 349 -0.13 29.80 10.45
CA ARG A 349 -0.03 28.44 9.89
C ARG A 349 -1.38 27.71 9.91
N LYS A 350 -2.06 27.69 11.06
CA LYS A 350 -3.39 27.09 11.19
C LYS A 350 -4.42 27.70 10.24
N GLN A 351 -4.43 29.04 10.12
CA GLN A 351 -5.34 29.75 9.21
C GLN A 351 -5.06 29.44 7.74
N LEU A 352 -3.78 29.40 7.34
CA LEU A 352 -3.38 29.01 5.98
C LEU A 352 -3.79 27.57 5.68
N PHE A 353 -3.52 26.65 6.61
CA PHE A 353 -3.93 25.26 6.51
C PHE A 353 -5.44 25.12 6.34
N ALA A 354 -6.22 25.77 7.21
CA ALA A 354 -7.69 25.77 7.15
C ALA A 354 -8.23 26.24 5.80
N ARG A 355 -7.66 27.32 5.26
CA ARG A 355 -8.04 27.85 3.95
C ARG A 355 -7.78 26.82 2.85
N CYS A 356 -6.56 26.27 2.79
CA CYS A 356 -6.18 25.28 1.78
C CYS A 356 -7.03 24.02 1.90
N LEU A 357 -7.30 23.57 3.12
CA LEU A 357 -8.12 22.40 3.41
C LEU A 357 -9.55 22.55 2.86
N LEU A 358 -10.23 23.67 3.14
CA LEU A 358 -11.58 23.93 2.66
C LEU A 358 -11.65 24.19 1.15
N GLU A 359 -10.58 24.74 0.56
CA GLU A 359 -10.49 25.02 -0.88
C GLU A 359 -10.16 23.77 -1.71
N LYS A 360 -9.27 22.91 -1.23
CA LYS A 360 -8.72 21.80 -2.02
C LYS A 360 -9.35 20.45 -1.67
N VAL A 361 -9.85 20.25 -0.45
CA VAL A 361 -10.39 18.97 0.02
C VAL A 361 -11.92 19.01 0.10
N PRO A 362 -12.65 18.34 -0.81
CA PRO A 362 -14.11 18.36 -0.84
C PRO A 362 -14.76 17.79 0.43
N LEU A 363 -14.13 16.79 1.05
CA LEU A 363 -14.62 16.21 2.31
C LEU A 363 -14.65 17.25 3.43
N ALA A 364 -13.58 18.03 3.58
CA ALA A 364 -13.53 19.13 4.56
C ALA A 364 -14.65 20.15 4.32
N ARG A 365 -14.83 20.56 3.06
CA ARG A 365 -15.92 21.48 2.67
C ARG A 365 -17.30 20.90 2.95
N TYR A 366 -17.50 19.61 2.67
CA TYR A 366 -18.76 18.93 2.92
C TYR A 366 -19.08 18.87 4.43
N ILE A 367 -18.11 18.45 5.25
CA ILE A 367 -18.27 18.42 6.71
C ILE A 367 -18.63 19.82 7.22
N ARG A 368 -17.86 20.83 6.82
CA ARG A 368 -18.07 22.21 7.22
C ARG A 368 -19.48 22.70 6.85
N ARG A 369 -19.89 22.50 5.60
CA ARG A 369 -21.23 22.87 5.12
C ARG A 369 -22.34 22.19 5.92
N VAL A 370 -22.21 20.89 6.19
CA VAL A 370 -23.21 20.12 6.93
C VAL A 370 -23.33 20.61 8.39
N LEU A 371 -22.23 21.01 9.01
CA LEU A 371 -22.23 21.61 10.34
C LEU A 371 -22.85 23.02 10.33
N ASP A 372 -22.54 23.84 9.33
CA ASP A 372 -23.11 25.18 9.17
C ASP A 372 -24.65 25.14 8.96
N GLU A 373 -25.14 24.16 8.19
CA GLU A 373 -26.58 24.01 7.88
C GLU A 373 -27.42 23.41 9.04
N LYS A 374 -26.80 22.69 9.98
CA LYS A 374 -27.53 22.01 11.06
C LYS A 374 -27.74 22.93 12.26
N PHE A 375 -28.97 22.97 12.76
CA PHE A 375 -29.29 23.66 14.01
C PHE A 375 -28.43 23.15 15.18
N GLY A 376 -27.76 24.05 15.87
CA GLY A 376 -26.83 23.72 16.96
C GLY A 376 -25.46 23.22 16.51
N HIS A 377 -25.16 23.22 15.21
CA HIS A 377 -23.84 22.93 14.64
C HIS A 377 -23.17 21.64 15.10
N ARG A 378 -23.96 20.62 15.50
CA ARG A 378 -23.49 19.35 16.06
C ARG A 378 -24.01 18.17 15.26
N VAL A 379 -23.10 17.36 14.73
CA VAL A 379 -23.43 16.24 13.82
C VAL A 379 -22.64 15.00 14.25
N SER A 380 -23.32 13.86 14.36
CA SER A 380 -22.65 12.58 14.60
C SER A 380 -21.82 12.17 13.38
N GLU A 381 -20.65 11.59 13.64
CA GLU A 381 -19.74 11.06 12.64
C GLU A 381 -20.38 10.02 11.73
N GLU A 382 -21.38 9.27 12.21
CA GLU A 382 -22.11 8.26 11.43
C GLU A 382 -22.69 8.84 10.14
N ARG A 383 -23.11 10.12 10.16
CA ARG A 383 -23.59 10.81 8.95
C ARG A 383 -22.50 10.98 7.90
N PHE A 384 -21.27 11.23 8.33
CA PHE A 384 -20.13 11.40 7.43
C PHE A 384 -19.56 10.06 6.99
N LEU A 385 -19.50 9.07 7.88
CA LEU A 385 -19.14 7.68 7.55
C LEU A 385 -20.07 7.11 6.49
N SER A 386 -21.39 7.19 6.71
CA SER A 386 -22.39 6.74 5.73
C SER A 386 -22.21 7.43 4.37
N LYS A 387 -21.86 8.72 4.36
CA LYS A 387 -21.58 9.44 3.10
C LYS A 387 -20.28 9.00 2.43
N LEU A 388 -19.23 8.71 3.21
CA LEU A 388 -17.96 8.22 2.71
C LEU A 388 -18.08 6.79 2.18
N GLU A 389 -18.91 5.95 2.81
CA GLU A 389 -19.23 4.58 2.39
C GLU A 389 -19.90 4.51 1.00
N ASP A 390 -20.51 5.60 0.53
CA ASP A 390 -20.93 5.73 -0.87
C ASP A 390 -19.74 5.56 -1.83
N TYR A 391 -18.51 5.87 -1.40
CA TYR A 391 -17.30 5.89 -2.24
C TYR A 391 -16.16 4.98 -1.78
N LEU A 392 -16.06 4.71 -0.48
CA LEU A 392 -15.03 3.88 0.16
C LEU A 392 -15.65 2.61 0.80
N SER A 393 -14.83 1.61 1.15
CA SER A 393 -15.28 0.53 2.06
C SER A 393 -15.37 1.06 3.49
N GLU A 394 -16.18 0.46 4.35
CA GLU A 394 -16.36 0.83 5.78
C GLU A 394 -15.02 1.14 6.48
N LYS A 395 -14.09 0.17 6.51
CA LYS A 395 -12.74 0.35 7.11
C LYS A 395 -11.96 1.54 6.53
N GLU A 396 -12.13 1.82 5.24
CA GLU A 396 -11.42 2.90 4.55
C GLU A 396 -12.11 4.25 4.77
N ALA A 397 -13.43 4.26 4.88
CA ALA A 397 -14.21 5.42 5.28
C ALA A 397 -13.85 5.87 6.71
N ASP A 398 -13.73 4.92 7.64
CA ASP A 398 -13.24 5.17 9.00
C ASP A 398 -11.84 5.79 9.00
N ARG A 399 -10.89 5.20 8.28
CA ARG A 399 -9.51 5.72 8.19
C ARG A 399 -9.51 7.15 7.67
N VAL A 400 -10.16 7.39 6.53
CA VAL A 400 -10.21 8.71 5.88
C VAL A 400 -10.92 9.74 6.76
N LEU A 401 -11.99 9.37 7.46
CA LEU A 401 -12.68 10.28 8.36
C LEU A 401 -11.81 10.65 9.57
N ARG A 402 -11.07 9.70 10.15
CA ARG A 402 -10.12 9.97 11.25
C ARG A 402 -9.05 10.95 10.83
N THR A 403 -8.35 10.69 9.72
CA THR A 403 -7.36 11.64 9.16
C THR A 403 -7.98 13.02 8.93
N MET A 404 -9.20 13.07 8.38
CA MET A 404 -9.91 14.34 8.17
C MET A 404 -10.27 15.04 9.48
N ILE A 405 -10.66 14.30 10.52
CA ILE A 405 -10.92 14.86 11.85
C ILE A 405 -9.65 15.48 12.42
N ASP A 406 -8.51 14.80 12.33
CA ASP A 406 -7.23 15.29 12.86
C ASP A 406 -6.79 16.56 12.13
N TRP A 407 -6.87 16.57 10.80
CA TRP A 407 -6.59 17.76 9.99
C TRP A 407 -7.55 18.91 10.31
N GLY A 408 -8.85 18.61 10.47
CA GLY A 408 -9.87 19.60 10.74
C GLY A 408 -9.76 20.24 12.13
N ARG A 409 -9.36 19.46 13.13
CA ARG A 409 -9.08 19.93 14.49
C ARG A 409 -7.83 20.80 14.54
N TYR A 410 -6.75 20.37 13.88
CA TYR A 410 -5.53 21.19 13.75
C TYR A 410 -5.83 22.53 13.08
N ALA A 411 -6.65 22.51 12.04
CA ALA A 411 -7.09 23.68 11.29
C ALA A 411 -8.14 24.54 12.01
N GLU A 412 -8.66 24.09 13.16
CA GLU A 412 -9.74 24.74 13.91
C GLU A 412 -11.01 25.01 13.07
N ILE A 413 -11.26 24.18 12.04
CA ILE A 413 -12.48 24.33 11.19
C ILE A 413 -13.71 23.67 11.83
N PHE A 414 -13.48 22.72 12.74
CA PHE A 414 -14.46 22.10 13.64
C PHE A 414 -13.73 21.41 14.81
N ALA A 415 -14.48 21.05 15.84
CA ALA A 415 -14.07 20.19 16.95
C ALA A 415 -14.69 18.79 16.83
N TYR A 416 -14.16 17.85 17.59
CA TYR A 416 -14.63 16.46 17.65
C TYR A 416 -14.49 15.91 19.07
N ASP A 417 -15.53 15.20 19.52
CA ASP A 417 -15.55 14.49 20.80
C ASP A 417 -15.48 12.98 20.57
N PHE A 418 -14.36 12.37 20.98
CA PHE A 418 -14.09 10.94 20.83
C PHE A 418 -15.02 10.05 21.65
N ASN A 419 -15.64 10.56 22.71
CA ASN A 419 -16.55 9.74 23.54
C ASN A 419 -17.93 9.63 22.89
N THR A 420 -18.37 10.70 22.23
CA THR A 420 -19.72 10.79 21.66
C THR A 420 -19.74 10.63 20.14
N GLY A 421 -18.60 10.68 19.47
CA GLY A 421 -18.51 10.65 18.00
C GLY A 421 -19.13 11.89 17.35
N ILE A 422 -19.15 13.03 18.04
CA ILE A 422 -19.82 14.26 17.58
C ILE A 422 -18.79 15.26 17.04
N LEU A 423 -19.00 15.72 15.81
CA LEU A 423 -18.35 16.90 15.24
C LEU A 423 -19.16 18.16 15.57
N SER A 424 -18.47 19.24 15.95
CA SER A 424 -19.10 20.52 16.34
C SER A 424 -18.35 21.74 15.82
N LEU A 425 -19.04 22.88 15.68
CA LEU A 425 -18.36 24.18 15.49
C LEU A 425 -18.02 24.88 16.81
N GLU A 426 -18.59 24.40 17.91
CA GLU A 426 -18.33 24.90 19.25
C GLU A 426 -17.06 24.24 19.80
N ASN A 427 -16.20 25.05 20.43
CA ASN A 427 -14.99 24.58 21.10
C ASN A 427 -15.40 23.83 22.38
N PRO A 428 -15.02 22.55 22.58
CA PRO A 428 -15.43 21.77 23.76
C PRO A 428 -14.87 22.30 25.09
N GLY A 429 -14.03 23.35 25.06
CA GLY A 429 -13.50 24.03 26.25
C GLY A 429 -14.31 25.23 26.76
N ASN A 430 -15.39 25.62 26.09
CA ASN A 430 -16.29 26.70 26.55
C ASN A 430 -17.65 26.12 26.98
N HIS A 431 -17.63 25.33 28.05
CA HIS A 431 -18.80 25.16 28.89
C HIS A 431 -18.49 25.84 30.23
N GLU A 432 -19.20 26.94 30.50
CA GLU A 432 -19.17 27.70 31.76
C GLU A 432 -19.41 26.82 33.00
#